data_AF-M2S654-F1
#
_entry.id   AF-M2S654-F1
#
_cell.length_a   1.000
_cell.length_b   1.000
_cell.length_c   1.000
_cell.angle_alpha   90.00
_cell.angle_beta   90.00
_cell.angle_gamma   90.00
#
_symmetry.space_group_name_H-M   'P 1'
#
loop_
_entity.id
_entity.type
_entity.pdbx_description
1 polymer ?
#
loop_
_entity_poly.entity_id
_entity_poly.type
_entity_poly.pdbx_seq_one_letter_code
_entity_poly.pdbx_strand_id
1 'polypeptide(L)'
;LNNAYRPKDLQCLRHTFIILVQLAQKFESLLLAEALSTFWDHTKSKINRHEKSEYLADWKKAAEKVQESHATRPLAAFIQQRRGRARPAPAVKYGHRKVNFRLEVPAFANPACALPAIAPVRYPRDEYFDKLNKIQYQQREMKETLENVKGKLDRLI
;
A
#
# COMPACT_ATOMS: atom_id res chain seq x y z
N LEU A 1 -13.64 21.18 0.47
CA LEU A 1 -13.76 20.08 1.46
C LEU A 1 -13.80 18.76 0.70
N ASN A 2 -12.67 18.05 0.62
CA ASN A 2 -12.59 16.72 -0.01
C ASN A 2 -13.35 15.71 0.84
N ASN A 3 -14.55 15.32 0.42
CA ASN A 3 -15.33 14.27 1.06
C ASN A 3 -14.76 12.88 0.72
N ALA A 4 -13.61 12.54 1.30
CA ALA A 4 -13.00 11.20 1.23
C ALA A 4 -13.80 10.12 2.00
N TYR A 5 -14.95 10.50 2.57
CA TYR A 5 -15.80 9.65 3.41
C TYR A 5 -17.17 9.42 2.75
N ARG A 6 -17.25 9.41 1.41
CA ARG A 6 -18.45 8.87 0.76
C ARG A 6 -18.56 7.38 1.09
N PRO A 7 -19.77 6.82 1.18
CA PRO A 7 -19.96 5.41 1.53
C PRO A 7 -19.17 4.42 0.65
N LYS A 8 -19.04 4.70 -0.65
CA LYS A 8 -18.24 3.88 -1.58
C LYS A 8 -16.74 3.93 -1.28
N ASP A 9 -16.24 5.09 -0.88
CA ASP A 9 -14.83 5.30 -0.57
C ASP A 9 -14.47 4.61 0.75
N LEU A 10 -15.38 4.66 1.74
CA LEU A 10 -15.26 3.94 3.00
C LEU A 10 -15.23 2.42 2.82
N GLN A 11 -16.08 1.87 1.96
CA GLN A 11 -16.06 0.44 1.64
C GLN A 11 -14.72 0.02 1.00
N CYS A 12 -14.23 0.79 0.02
CA CYS A 12 -12.93 0.54 -0.61
C CYS A 12 -11.79 0.61 0.41
N LEU A 13 -11.83 1.62 1.28
CA LEU A 13 -10.85 1.85 2.33
C LEU A 13 -10.88 0.72 3.37
N ARG A 14 -12.07 0.19 3.71
CA ARG A 14 -12.24 -0.99 4.58
C ARG A 14 -11.60 -2.23 3.99
N HIS A 15 -11.94 -2.57 2.75
CA HIS A 15 -11.36 -3.74 2.10
C HIS A 15 -9.84 -3.62 1.99
N THR A 16 -9.34 -2.44 1.60
CA THR A 16 -7.91 -2.17 1.50
C THR A 16 -7.23 -2.35 2.85
N PHE A 17 -7.78 -1.78 3.92
CA PHE A 17 -7.23 -1.94 5.27
C PHE A 17 -7.17 -3.41 5.68
N ILE A 18 -8.26 -4.17 5.51
CA ILE A 18 -8.31 -5.59 5.87
C ILE A 18 -7.25 -6.39 5.09
N ILE A 19 -7.10 -6.16 3.79
CA ILE A 19 -6.09 -6.83 2.95
C ILE A 19 -4.69 -6.48 3.44
N LEU A 20 -4.41 -5.20 3.73
CA LEU A 20 -3.11 -4.77 4.22
C LEU A 20 -2.78 -5.37 5.59
N VAL A 21 -3.76 -5.51 6.48
CA VAL A 21 -3.58 -6.22 7.76
C VAL A 21 -3.22 -7.68 7.52
N GLN A 22 -3.92 -8.37 6.61
CA GLN A 22 -3.58 -9.76 6.27
C GLN A 22 -2.19 -9.89 5.66
N LEU A 23 -1.78 -8.94 4.82
CA LEU A 23 -0.43 -8.90 4.24
C LEU A 23 0.62 -8.64 5.32
N ALA A 24 0.38 -7.69 6.22
CA ALA A 24 1.27 -7.41 7.34
C ALA A 24 1.48 -8.65 8.20
N GLN A 25 0.41 -9.39 8.48
CA GLN A 25 0.48 -10.64 9.24
C GLN A 25 1.22 -11.75 8.47
N LYS A 26 0.87 -11.95 7.19
CA LYS A 26 1.47 -13.00 6.34
C LYS A 26 2.98 -12.81 6.15
N PHE A 27 3.43 -11.57 6.06
CA PHE A 27 4.84 -11.23 5.86
C PHE A 27 5.55 -10.79 7.14
N GLU A 28 4.89 -10.88 8.30
CA GLU A 28 5.40 -10.40 9.59
C GLU A 28 5.97 -8.97 9.52
N SER A 29 5.33 -8.12 8.71
CA SER A 29 5.83 -6.78 8.41
C SER A 29 5.47 -5.80 9.52
N LEU A 30 6.43 -5.57 10.42
CA LEU A 30 6.26 -4.64 11.54
C LEU A 30 6.04 -3.20 11.11
N LEU A 31 6.74 -2.74 10.06
CA LEU A 31 6.57 -1.38 9.54
C LEU A 31 5.16 -1.17 8.99
N LEU A 32 4.62 -2.17 8.30
CA LEU A 32 3.26 -2.10 7.78
C LEU A 32 2.24 -2.18 8.93
N ALA A 33 2.47 -3.04 9.93
CA ALA A 33 1.62 -3.11 11.12
C ALA A 33 1.60 -1.76 11.89
N GLU A 34 2.74 -1.12 12.08
CA GLU A 34 2.86 0.17 12.75
C GLU A 34 2.17 1.29 11.97
N ALA A 35 2.34 1.31 10.65
CA ALA A 35 1.64 2.25 9.78
C ALA A 35 0.11 2.05 9.83
N LEU A 36 -0.36 0.80 9.84
CA LEU A 36 -1.78 0.46 9.94
C LEU A 36 -2.35 0.80 11.32
N SER A 37 -1.57 0.60 12.40
CA SER A 37 -1.96 1.01 13.75
C SER A 37 -2.12 2.53 13.83
N THR A 38 -1.12 3.26 13.34
CA THR A 38 -1.15 4.72 13.29
C THR A 38 -2.33 5.21 12.47
N PHE A 39 -2.56 4.62 11.29
CA PHE A 39 -3.72 4.93 10.46
C PHE A 39 -5.03 4.73 11.22
N TRP A 40 -5.18 3.60 11.91
CA TRP A 40 -6.38 3.28 12.68
C TRP A 40 -6.63 4.32 13.78
N ASP A 41 -5.62 4.66 14.57
CA ASP A 41 -5.76 5.62 15.67
C ASP A 41 -6.20 7.01 15.16
N HIS A 42 -5.68 7.45 14.02
CA HIS A 42 -6.04 8.74 13.42
C HIS A 42 -7.42 8.76 12.74
N THR A 43 -7.91 7.62 12.26
CA THR A 43 -9.13 7.56 11.44
C THR A 43 -10.34 6.94 12.12
N LYS A 44 -10.15 6.20 13.21
CA LYS A 44 -11.20 5.51 13.97
C LYS A 44 -12.37 6.41 14.34
N SER A 45 -12.10 7.63 14.81
CA SER A 45 -13.15 8.58 15.19
C SER A 45 -14.02 9.02 14.01
N LYS A 46 -13.43 9.11 12.81
CA LYS A 46 -14.14 9.49 11.58
C LYS A 46 -14.91 8.30 11.00
N ILE A 47 -14.29 7.11 10.99
CA ILE A 47 -14.94 5.87 10.56
C ILE A 47 -16.19 5.61 11.42
N ASN A 48 -16.08 5.74 12.75
CA ASN A 48 -17.22 5.56 13.66
C ASN A 48 -18.39 6.54 13.41
N ARG A 49 -18.15 7.71 12.82
CA ARG A 49 -19.18 8.73 12.55
C ARG A 49 -19.87 8.54 11.20
N HIS A 50 -19.20 7.93 10.23
CA HIS A 50 -19.67 7.88 8.84
C HIS A 50 -19.96 6.47 8.33
N GLU A 51 -19.37 5.46 8.95
CA GLU A 51 -19.57 4.05 8.60
C GLU A 51 -20.84 3.51 9.26
N LYS A 52 -21.51 2.58 8.59
CA LYS A 52 -22.66 1.88 9.18
C LYS A 52 -22.21 0.96 10.32
N SER A 53 -23.03 0.84 11.34
CA SER A 53 -22.76 0.02 12.54
C SER A 53 -22.42 -1.44 12.20
N GLU A 54 -23.08 -2.01 11.18
CA GLU A 54 -22.86 -3.38 10.69
C GLU A 54 -21.41 -3.64 10.23
N TYR A 55 -20.72 -2.61 9.74
CA TYR A 55 -19.36 -2.74 9.20
C TYR A 55 -18.27 -2.33 10.20
N LEU A 56 -18.63 -1.75 11.33
CA LEU A 56 -17.66 -1.38 12.38
C LEU A 56 -17.01 -2.62 13.01
N ALA A 57 -17.69 -3.76 13.00
CA ALA A 57 -17.16 -5.03 13.49
C ALA A 57 -15.92 -5.46 12.68
N ASP A 58 -15.98 -5.36 11.35
CA ASP A 58 -14.88 -5.74 10.45
C ASP A 58 -13.64 -4.86 10.69
N TRP A 59 -13.85 -3.56 10.85
CA TRP A 59 -12.80 -2.60 11.18
C TRP A 59 -12.11 -2.93 12.50
N LYS A 60 -12.88 -3.17 13.57
CA LYS A 60 -12.35 -3.51 14.89
C LYS A 60 -11.58 -4.82 14.86
N LYS A 61 -12.16 -5.86 14.24
CA LYS A 61 -11.53 -7.18 14.10
C LYS A 61 -10.20 -7.11 13.37
N ALA A 62 -10.10 -6.29 12.32
CA ALA A 62 -8.84 -6.09 11.62
C ALA A 62 -7.82 -5.31 12.45
N ALA A 63 -8.26 -4.29 13.20
CA ALA A 63 -7.37 -3.52 14.08
C ALA A 63 -6.83 -4.35 15.26
N GLU A 64 -7.64 -5.23 15.85
CA GLU A 64 -7.22 -6.16 16.91
C GLU A 64 -6.05 -7.05 16.44
N LYS A 65 -6.13 -7.59 15.21
CA LYS A 65 -5.04 -8.39 14.63
C LYS A 65 -3.72 -7.64 14.47
N VAL A 66 -3.79 -6.33 14.17
CA VAL A 66 -2.60 -5.48 14.12
C VAL A 66 -1.98 -5.37 15.51
N GLN A 67 -2.79 -5.15 16.54
CA GLN A 67 -2.32 -5.03 17.93
C GLN A 67 -1.74 -6.35 18.47
N GLU A 68 -2.36 -7.50 18.17
CA GLU A 68 -1.84 -8.82 18.54
C GLU A 68 -0.44 -9.06 17.99
N SER A 69 -0.18 -8.63 16.75
CA SER A 69 1.11 -8.73 16.07
C SER A 69 2.19 -7.87 16.75
N HIS A 70 1.80 -6.77 17.40
CA HIS A 70 2.70 -5.94 18.20
C HIS A 70 2.92 -6.51 19.61
N ALA A 71 1.90 -7.10 20.24
CA ALA A 71 1.98 -7.61 21.61
C ALA A 71 2.90 -8.83 21.75
N THR A 72 3.06 -9.64 20.70
CA THR A 72 3.87 -10.86 20.73
C THR A 72 5.38 -10.61 20.62
N ARG A 73 5.85 -9.39 20.34
CA ARG A 73 7.28 -9.10 20.18
C ARG A 73 7.68 -7.82 20.91
N PRO A 74 8.28 -7.91 22.11
CA PRO A 74 8.73 -6.73 22.85
C PRO A 74 9.74 -5.95 22.00
N LEU A 75 9.56 -4.63 21.88
CA LEU A 75 10.52 -3.70 21.26
C LEU A 75 11.97 -3.90 21.77
N ALA A 76 12.13 -4.46 22.96
CA ALA A 76 13.43 -4.82 23.54
C ALA A 76 14.24 -5.83 22.71
N ALA A 77 13.60 -6.69 21.91
CA ALA A 77 14.29 -7.64 21.03
C ALA A 77 14.96 -6.97 19.81
N PHE A 78 14.57 -5.73 19.46
CA PHE A 78 15.05 -5.05 18.26
C PHE A 78 16.41 -4.37 18.41
N ILE A 79 16.81 -3.99 19.63
CA ILE A 79 18.07 -3.29 19.83
C ILE A 79 19.26 -4.27 19.77
N GLN A 80 19.07 -5.54 20.11
CA GLN A 80 20.17 -6.53 20.09
C GLN A 80 20.47 -7.08 18.69
N GLN A 81 19.49 -7.15 17.79
CA GLN A 81 19.70 -7.79 16.47
C GLN A 81 20.50 -6.94 15.48
N ARG A 82 20.74 -5.65 15.77
CA ARG A 82 21.54 -4.74 14.92
C ARG A 82 23.03 -4.67 15.25
N ARG A 83 23.53 -5.40 16.24
CA ARG A 83 24.98 -5.54 16.51
C ARG A 83 25.52 -6.91 16.10
N GLY A 84 25.10 -7.39 14.94
CA GLY A 84 25.82 -8.43 14.21
C GLY A 84 27.15 -7.89 13.70
N ARG A 85 28.23 -8.17 14.45
CA ARG A 85 29.65 -8.08 14.13
C ARG A 85 29.98 -7.87 12.64
N ALA A 86 29.99 -6.61 12.19
CA ALA A 86 30.55 -6.24 10.89
C ALA A 86 32.08 -6.36 10.99
N ARG A 87 32.64 -7.44 10.43
CA ARG A 87 34.08 -7.53 10.13
C ARG A 87 34.44 -6.34 9.22
N PRO A 88 35.51 -5.57 9.50
CA PRO A 88 35.99 -4.59 8.54
C PRO A 88 36.49 -5.34 7.31
N ALA A 89 35.88 -5.10 6.16
CA ALA A 89 36.46 -5.50 4.87
C ALA A 89 37.71 -4.63 4.60
N PRO A 90 38.78 -5.17 4.03
CA PRO A 90 40.00 -4.40 3.78
C PRO A 90 39.74 -3.29 2.77
N ALA A 91 40.15 -2.08 3.13
CA ALA A 91 40.05 -0.89 2.29
C ALA A 91 41.00 -1.00 1.09
N VAL A 92 40.46 -1.24 -0.10
CA VAL A 92 41.20 -1.10 -1.36
C VAL A 92 41.25 0.39 -1.70
N LYS A 93 42.42 1.01 -1.56
CA LYS A 93 42.67 2.39 -1.98
C LYS A 93 42.77 2.44 -3.51
N TYR A 94 41.68 2.82 -4.18
CA TYR A 94 41.76 3.24 -5.57
C TYR A 94 42.21 4.70 -5.66
N GLY A 95 43.27 4.90 -6.43
CA GLY A 95 44.02 6.12 -6.56
C GLY A 95 43.20 7.33 -6.99
N HIS A 96 43.69 8.45 -6.49
CA HIS A 96 43.26 9.82 -6.72
C HIS A 96 43.21 10.17 -8.23
N ARG A 97 42.01 10.37 -8.78
CA ARG A 97 41.83 11.07 -10.07
C ARG A 97 40.97 12.31 -9.82
N LYS A 98 41.62 13.47 -9.79
CA LYS A 98 40.98 14.78 -9.69
C LYS A 98 40.12 15.01 -10.93
N VAL A 99 38.82 15.24 -10.74
CA VAL A 99 37.97 15.90 -11.73
C VAL A 99 37.40 17.13 -11.03
N ASN A 100 37.84 18.31 -11.50
CA ASN A 100 37.39 19.58 -10.98
C ASN A 100 35.98 19.86 -11.53
N PHE A 101 34.95 19.65 -10.73
CA PHE A 101 33.64 20.26 -10.98
C PHE A 101 33.53 21.50 -10.10
N ARG A 102 33.56 22.66 -10.75
CA ARG A 102 33.27 23.95 -10.14
C ARG A 102 31.78 23.94 -9.77
N LEU A 103 31.46 23.82 -8.48
CA LEU A 103 30.12 24.05 -7.96
C LEU A 103 29.85 25.55 -8.01
N GLU A 104 29.07 26.00 -8.99
CA GLU A 104 28.30 27.23 -8.79
C GLU A 104 27.10 26.90 -7.92
N VAL A 105 26.92 27.70 -6.88
CA VAL A 105 25.79 27.65 -5.95
C VAL A 105 24.70 28.55 -6.50
N PRO A 106 23.50 28.05 -6.87
CA PRO A 106 22.35 28.91 -6.98
C PRO A 106 21.83 29.18 -5.57
N ALA A 107 21.76 30.46 -5.24
CA ALA A 107 21.21 30.98 -4.01
C ALA A 107 19.79 30.43 -3.74
N PHE A 108 19.51 30.20 -2.46
CA PHE A 108 18.18 29.90 -1.93
C PHE A 108 17.16 30.95 -2.41
N ALA A 109 16.09 30.49 -3.06
CA ALA A 109 14.82 31.21 -3.11
C ALA A 109 13.64 30.24 -3.28
N ASN A 110 12.85 30.13 -2.21
CA ASN A 110 11.43 29.75 -2.12
C ASN A 110 11.02 28.25 -2.07
N PRO A 111 10.37 27.79 -0.98
CA PRO A 111 9.79 26.45 -0.85
C PRO A 111 8.31 26.46 -1.24
N ALA A 112 8.01 26.40 -2.53
CA ALA A 112 6.66 26.08 -3.00
C ALA A 112 6.79 25.23 -4.26
N CYS A 113 6.20 24.03 -4.21
CA CYS A 113 6.06 23.08 -5.31
C CYS A 113 7.31 22.29 -5.74
N ALA A 114 7.66 21.26 -4.97
CA ALA A 114 8.33 20.08 -5.51
C ALA A 114 7.39 18.87 -5.36
N LEU A 115 6.75 18.48 -6.46
CA LEU A 115 6.13 17.16 -6.60
C LEU A 115 7.25 16.11 -6.54
N PRO A 116 7.09 14.97 -5.84
CA PRO A 116 8.05 13.88 -5.97
C PRO A 116 7.93 13.34 -7.40
N ALA A 117 8.94 13.62 -8.22
CA ALA A 117 9.14 12.95 -9.49
C ALA A 117 9.44 11.47 -9.20
N ILE A 118 8.39 10.66 -9.17
CA ILE A 118 8.51 9.21 -9.19
C ILE A 118 9.03 8.85 -10.59
N ALA A 119 10.32 8.54 -10.66
CA ALA A 119 10.89 7.91 -11.83
C ALA A 119 10.11 6.60 -12.09
N PRO A 120 9.58 6.38 -13.30
CA PRO A 120 8.86 5.15 -13.58
C PRO A 120 9.86 3.99 -13.56
N VAL A 121 9.64 3.07 -12.62
CA VAL A 121 10.15 1.70 -12.72
C VAL A 121 9.65 1.17 -14.06
N ARG A 122 10.59 0.93 -14.98
CA ARG A 122 10.31 0.40 -16.32
C ARG A 122 9.72 -1.01 -16.19
N TYR A 123 8.40 -1.11 -16.08
CA TYR A 123 7.70 -2.32 -16.46
C TYR A 123 7.78 -2.45 -17.99
N PRO A 124 8.01 -3.65 -18.55
CA PRO A 124 7.92 -3.87 -19.98
C PRO A 124 6.54 -3.41 -20.44
N ARG A 125 6.51 -2.40 -21.32
CA ARG A 125 5.28 -1.73 -21.77
C ARG A 125 4.27 -2.72 -22.34
N ASP A 126 4.77 -3.83 -22.89
CA ASP A 126 4.00 -4.85 -23.60
C ASP A 126 3.15 -5.71 -22.65
N GLU A 127 3.67 -6.06 -21.47
CA GLU A 127 2.94 -6.89 -20.49
C GLU A 127 1.72 -6.18 -19.88
N TYR A 128 1.76 -4.85 -19.81
CA TYR A 128 0.64 -4.05 -19.29
C TYR A 128 -0.56 -4.07 -20.26
N PHE A 129 -0.30 -3.91 -21.56
CA PHE A 129 -1.36 -3.90 -22.56
C PHE A 129 -1.96 -5.29 -22.76
N ASP A 130 -1.15 -6.35 -22.69
CA ASP A 130 -1.65 -7.73 -22.75
C ASP A 130 -2.58 -8.06 -21.58
N LYS A 131 -2.22 -7.60 -20.37
CA LYS A 131 -3.06 -7.78 -19.19
C LYS A 131 -4.38 -7.00 -19.30
N LEU A 132 -4.35 -5.79 -19.84
CA LEU A 132 -5.57 -5.00 -20.10
C LEU A 132 -6.47 -5.67 -21.13
N ASN A 133 -5.90 -6.15 -22.24
CA ASN A 133 -6.63 -6.86 -23.29
C ASN A 133 -7.29 -8.14 -22.75
N LYS A 134 -6.56 -8.89 -21.91
CA LYS A 134 -7.09 -10.10 -21.26
C LYS A 134 -8.28 -9.80 -20.34
N ILE A 135 -8.20 -8.72 -19.56
CA ILE A 135 -9.30 -8.30 -18.66
C ILE A 135 -10.53 -7.87 -19.49
N GLN A 136 -10.33 -7.12 -20.56
CA GLN A 136 -11.43 -6.69 -21.44
C GLN A 136 -12.11 -7.89 -22.13
N TYR A 137 -11.33 -8.89 -22.55
CA TYR A 137 -11.87 -10.12 -23.10
C TYR A 137 -12.75 -10.86 -22.10
N GLN A 138 -12.27 -11.04 -20.86
CA GLN A 138 -13.03 -11.71 -19.80
C GLN A 138 -14.34 -10.99 -19.46
N GLN A 139 -14.34 -9.64 -19.46
CA GLN A 139 -15.56 -8.87 -19.24
C GLN A 139 -16.59 -9.06 -20.35
N ARG A 140 -16.15 -9.18 -21.59
CA ARG A 140 -17.04 -9.43 -22.74
C ARG A 140 -17.67 -10.81 -22.65
N GLU A 141 -16.87 -11.83 -22.36
CA GLU A 141 -17.34 -13.22 -22.22
C GLU A 141 -18.36 -13.35 -21.07
N MET A 142 -18.07 -12.72 -19.93
CA MET A 142 -19.00 -12.71 -18.80
C MET A 142 -20.31 -11.97 -19.13
N LYS A 143 -20.24 -10.89 -19.91
CA LYS A 143 -21.45 -10.19 -20.37
C LYS A 143 -22.30 -11.09 -21.27
N GLU A 144 -21.69 -11.80 -22.20
CA GLU A 144 -22.39 -12.69 -23.13
C GLU A 144 -23.05 -13.87 -22.41
N THR A 145 -22.38 -14.46 -21.41
CA THR A 145 -22.97 -15.53 -20.59
C THR A 145 -24.17 -15.05 -19.78
N LEU A 146 -24.11 -13.84 -19.21
CA LEU A 146 -25.25 -13.24 -18.50
C LEU A 146 -26.44 -12.98 -19.42
N GLU A 147 -26.23 -12.43 -20.62
CA GLU A 147 -27.31 -12.20 -21.58
C GLU A 147 -27.93 -13.52 -22.07
N ASN A 148 -27.12 -14.57 -22.25
CA ASN A 148 -27.62 -15.91 -22.60
C ASN A 148 -28.47 -16.52 -21.48
N VAL A 149 -28.01 -16.44 -20.23
CA VAL A 149 -28.78 -16.93 -19.06
C VAL A 149 -30.08 -16.15 -18.91
N LYS A 150 -30.02 -14.82 -19.06
CA LYS A 150 -31.21 -13.96 -19.02
C LYS A 150 -32.21 -14.32 -20.12
N GLY A 151 -31.75 -14.49 -21.37
CA GLY A 151 -32.61 -14.88 -22.48
C GLY A 151 -33.23 -16.28 -22.33
N LYS A 152 -32.57 -17.20 -21.61
CA LYS A 152 -33.15 -18.50 -21.24
C LYS A 152 -34.21 -18.38 -20.15
N LEU A 153 -33.99 -17.51 -19.16
CA LEU A 153 -34.96 -17.26 -18.09
C LEU A 153 -36.23 -16.59 -18.64
N ASP A 154 -36.07 -15.61 -19.53
CA ASP A 154 -37.19 -14.91 -20.18
C ASP A 154 -38.03 -15.83 -21.11
N ARG A 155 -37.53 -17.02 -21.47
CA ARG A 155 -38.27 -18.03 -22.24
C ARG A 155 -39.00 -19.06 -21.36
N LEU A 156 -38.69 -19.12 -20.08
CA LEU A 156 -39.26 -20.08 -19.12
C LEU A 156 -40.38 -19.46 -18.27
N ILE A 157 -40.55 -18.14 -18.33
CA ILE A 157 -41.62 -17.35 -17.71
C ILE A 157 -42.62 -16.99 -18.80
#